data_AF-Q9I4L3-F1
#
_entry.id   AF-Q9I4L3-F1
#
_cell.length_a   1.000
_cell.length_b   1.000
_cell.length_c   1.000
_cell.angle_alpha   90.00
_cell.angle_beta   90.00
_cell.angle_gamma   90.00
#
_symmetry.space_group_name_H-M   'P 1'
#
loop_
_entity.id
_entity.type
_entity.pdbx_description
1 polymer ?
#
loop_
_entity_poly.entity_id
_entity_poly.type
_entity_poly.pdbx_seq_one_letter_code
_entity_poly.pdbx_strand_id
1 'polypeptide(L)'
;MIREILKMGDERLLRIAQPVPSELFGSEELQRLIDDMFETMHHVGGVGLAAPQIGVDLQLVIFGFERSERYPDAPAVPPTILLNPRVTPLDDEMEEGWEGCLSVPGLRGAVSRHRRIRYQGLDPQDSRSTAASKGSMRGWCSTSATT
;
A
#
# COMPACT_ATOMS: atom_id res chain seq x y z
N MET A 1 7.66 -3.97 -15.52
CA MET A 1 7.10 -3.02 -16.51
C MET A 1 6.28 -1.97 -15.77
N ILE A 2 6.49 -0.68 -16.09
CA ILE A 2 5.63 0.41 -15.58
C ILE A 2 4.19 0.21 -16.05
N ARG A 3 3.25 0.21 -15.09
CA ARG A 3 1.80 0.09 -15.30
C ARG A 3 1.13 1.46 -15.25
N GLU A 4 0.00 1.60 -15.94
CA GLU A 4 -0.83 2.79 -15.81
C GLU A 4 -1.47 2.86 -14.42
N ILE A 5 -1.41 4.04 -13.79
CA ILE A 5 -2.11 4.29 -12.52
C ILE A 5 -3.49 4.88 -12.79
N LEU A 6 -4.52 4.12 -12.43
CA LEU A 6 -5.92 4.50 -12.52
C LEU A 6 -6.19 5.78 -11.71
N LYS A 7 -7.09 6.62 -12.24
CA LYS A 7 -7.44 7.92 -11.64
C LYS A 7 -8.80 7.86 -10.96
N MET A 8 -8.98 8.72 -9.96
CA MET A 8 -10.25 8.89 -9.26
C MET A 8 -11.41 9.06 -10.25
N GLY A 9 -12.47 8.28 -10.04
CA GLY A 9 -13.57 8.13 -10.99
C GLY A 9 -13.58 6.76 -11.68
N ASP A 10 -12.44 6.06 -11.73
CA ASP A 10 -12.41 4.66 -12.20
C ASP A 10 -13.07 3.73 -11.18
N GLU A 11 -14.10 2.99 -11.62
CA GLU A 11 -14.89 2.09 -10.77
C GLU A 11 -14.06 0.98 -10.12
N ARG A 12 -12.93 0.60 -10.72
CA ARG A 12 -12.04 -0.42 -10.13
C ARG A 12 -11.43 0.05 -8.81
N LEU A 13 -11.26 1.36 -8.61
CA LEU A 13 -10.73 1.92 -7.36
C LEU A 13 -11.76 1.89 -6.21
N LEU A 14 -13.04 1.67 -6.52
CA LEU A 14 -14.13 1.63 -5.55
C LEU A 14 -14.44 0.22 -5.04
N ARG A 15 -13.80 -0.81 -5.62
CA ARG A 15 -14.02 -2.21 -5.24
C ARG A 15 -13.27 -2.55 -3.96
N ILE A 16 -13.83 -3.50 -3.21
CA ILE A 16 -13.11 -4.22 -2.16
C ILE A 16 -12.24 -5.25 -2.85
N ALA A 17 -10.92 -5.09 -2.72
CA ALA A 17 -9.97 -5.98 -3.37
C ALA A 17 -10.06 -7.41 -2.83
N GLN A 18 -9.86 -8.40 -3.70
CA GLN A 18 -9.90 -9.80 -3.31
C GLN A 18 -8.63 -10.19 -2.53
N PRO A 19 -8.71 -11.07 -1.52
CA PRO A 19 -7.52 -11.62 -0.90
C PRO A 19 -6.62 -12.26 -1.96
N VAL A 20 -5.30 -12.07 -1.84
CA VAL A 20 -4.32 -12.82 -2.61
C VAL A 20 -4.51 -14.30 -2.30
N PRO A 21 -4.84 -15.13 -3.31
CA PRO A 21 -5.07 -16.55 -3.13
C PRO A 21 -3.76 -17.28 -2.81
N SER A 22 -3.88 -18.38 -2.05
CA SER A 22 -2.73 -19.11 -1.52
C SER A 22 -1.82 -19.69 -2.59
N GLU A 23 -2.37 -19.94 -3.78
CA GLU A 23 -1.68 -20.51 -4.94
C GLU A 23 -0.72 -19.54 -5.61
N LEU A 24 -0.90 -18.22 -5.41
CA LEU A 24 0.00 -17.20 -5.94
C LEU A 24 1.25 -17.01 -5.09
N PHE A 25 1.27 -17.45 -3.84
CA PHE A 25 2.43 -17.29 -2.95
C PHE A 25 3.61 -18.10 -3.48
N GLY A 26 4.78 -17.45 -3.56
CA GLY A 26 5.99 -18.01 -4.15
C GLY A 26 5.94 -18.17 -5.68
N SER A 27 4.86 -17.77 -6.34
CA SER A 27 4.75 -17.85 -7.80
C SER A 27 5.54 -16.74 -8.50
N GLU A 28 6.04 -17.02 -9.70
CA GLU A 28 6.65 -15.98 -10.54
C GLU A 28 5.65 -14.91 -10.96
N GLU A 29 4.36 -15.25 -11.04
CA GLU A 29 3.30 -14.30 -11.38
C GLU A 29 3.17 -13.21 -10.33
N LEU A 30 3.10 -13.60 -9.05
CA LEU A 30 3.06 -12.67 -7.94
C LEU A 30 4.34 -11.84 -7.87
N GLN A 31 5.51 -12.47 -8.07
CA GLN A 31 6.78 -11.75 -8.07
C GLN A 31 6.83 -10.69 -9.19
N ARG A 32 6.44 -11.04 -10.42
CA ARG A 32 6.36 -10.08 -11.53
C ARG A 32 5.40 -8.94 -11.25
N LEU A 33 4.25 -9.20 -10.62
CA LEU A 33 3.32 -8.16 -10.21
C LEU A 33 3.94 -7.20 -9.18
N ILE A 34 4.63 -7.73 -8.18
CA ILE A 34 5.32 -6.92 -7.17
C ILE A 34 6.40 -6.05 -7.81
N ASP A 35 7.20 -6.63 -8.72
CA ASP A 35 8.24 -5.91 -9.45
C ASP A 35 7.64 -4.78 -10.30
N ASP A 36 6.56 -5.05 -11.03
CA ASP A 36 5.79 -4.06 -11.79
C ASP A 36 5.26 -2.94 -10.89
N MET A 37 4.76 -3.27 -9.69
CA MET A 37 4.27 -2.29 -8.72
C MET A 37 5.40 -1.39 -8.21
N PHE A 38 6.56 -1.94 -7.84
CA PHE A 38 7.70 -1.12 -7.39
C PHE A 38 8.23 -0.24 -8.52
N GLU A 39 8.39 -0.77 -9.73
CA GLU A 39 8.83 0.01 -10.88
C GLU A 39 7.86 1.16 -11.16
N THR A 40 6.55 0.89 -11.12
CA THR A 40 5.50 1.91 -11.30
C THR A 40 5.54 2.96 -10.18
N MET A 41 5.65 2.54 -8.93
CA MET A 41 5.70 3.43 -7.76
C MET A 41 6.91 4.37 -7.84
N HIS A 42 8.10 3.83 -8.12
CA HIS A 42 9.32 4.62 -8.23
C HIS A 42 9.27 5.58 -9.41
N HIS A 43 8.75 5.15 -10.57
CA HIS A 43 8.64 5.98 -11.77
C HIS A 43 7.86 7.29 -11.52
N VAL A 44 6.85 7.25 -10.65
CA VAL A 44 6.01 8.42 -10.33
C VAL A 44 6.36 9.11 -9.01
N GLY A 45 7.48 8.75 -8.37
CA GLY A 45 7.89 9.29 -7.07
C GLY A 45 6.90 8.96 -5.94
N GLY A 46 6.21 7.83 -6.04
CA GLY A 46 5.29 7.33 -5.03
C GLY A 46 6.01 6.87 -3.75
N VAL A 47 5.26 6.87 -2.64
CA VAL A 47 5.73 6.35 -1.33
C VAL A 47 5.04 5.04 -0.93
N GLY A 48 4.00 4.69 -1.69
CA GLY A 48 3.20 3.47 -1.56
C GLY A 48 2.29 3.32 -2.77
N LEU A 49 1.94 2.08 -3.08
CA LEU A 49 1.08 1.72 -4.20
C LEU A 49 0.27 0.46 -3.83
N ALA A 50 -1.04 0.51 -4.03
CA ALA A 50 -1.92 -0.65 -3.91
C ALA A 50 -2.22 -1.25 -5.29
N ALA A 51 -2.31 -2.58 -5.38
CA ALA A 51 -2.56 -3.28 -6.64
C ALA A 51 -3.81 -2.79 -7.40
N PRO A 52 -4.93 -2.40 -6.74
CA PRO A 52 -6.08 -1.82 -7.44
C PRO A 52 -5.76 -0.53 -8.20
N GLN A 53 -4.74 0.24 -7.78
CA GLN A 53 -4.33 1.46 -8.48
C GLN A 53 -3.73 1.18 -9.86
N ILE A 54 -3.26 -0.04 -10.12
CA ILE A 54 -2.80 -0.50 -11.43
C ILE A 54 -3.79 -1.46 -12.09
N GLY A 55 -5.03 -1.49 -11.62
CA GLY A 55 -6.11 -2.30 -12.17
C GLY A 55 -6.08 -3.78 -11.77
N VAL A 56 -5.34 -4.14 -10.72
CA VAL A 56 -5.26 -5.51 -10.21
C VAL A 56 -6.09 -5.65 -8.93
N ASP A 57 -7.11 -6.50 -8.96
CA ASP A 57 -8.12 -6.64 -7.90
C ASP A 57 -7.65 -7.53 -6.74
N LEU A 58 -6.49 -7.22 -6.16
CA LEU A 58 -5.86 -8.00 -5.09
C LEU A 58 -5.52 -7.14 -3.87
N GLN A 59 -5.63 -7.73 -2.68
CA GLN A 59 -5.18 -7.17 -1.40
C GLN A 59 -3.65 -7.23 -1.29
N LEU A 60 -2.99 -6.46 -2.15
CA LEU A 60 -1.54 -6.33 -2.19
C LEU A 60 -1.20 -4.84 -2.16
N VAL A 61 -0.34 -4.48 -1.21
CA VAL A 61 0.20 -3.13 -1.07
C VAL A 61 1.71 -3.19 -0.91
N ILE A 62 2.38 -2.27 -1.58
CA ILE A 62 3.81 -1.99 -1.37
C ILE A 62 3.95 -0.57 -0.85
N PHE A 63 4.98 -0.33 -0.04
CA PHE A 63 5.33 1.00 0.44
C PHE A 63 6.78 1.03 0.91
N GLY A 64 7.32 2.23 1.03
CA GLY A 64 8.69 2.46 1.47
C GLY A 64 9.45 3.39 0.55
N PHE A 65 10.36 4.15 1.15
CA PHE A 65 11.20 5.15 0.51
C PHE A 65 12.29 5.58 1.48
N GLU A 66 13.47 5.93 0.97
CA GLU A 66 14.52 6.54 1.78
C GLU A 66 14.31 8.04 1.96
N ARG A 67 13.89 8.71 0.87
CA ARG A 67 13.53 10.13 0.84
C ARG A 67 12.40 10.33 -0.16
N SER A 68 11.48 11.24 0.13
CA SER A 68 10.36 11.57 -0.76
C SER A 68 10.35 13.05 -1.11
N GLU A 69 10.36 13.39 -2.39
CA GLU A 69 10.08 14.77 -2.83
C GLU A 69 8.62 15.17 -2.55
N ARG A 70 7.70 14.19 -2.56
CA ARG A 70 6.29 14.41 -2.25
C ARG A 70 6.07 14.59 -0.74
N TYR A 71 6.95 14.08 0.10
CA TYR A 71 6.85 14.19 1.56
C TYR A 71 8.25 14.47 2.13
N PRO A 72 8.78 15.70 1.93
CA PRO A 72 10.18 16.02 2.24
C PRO A 72 10.53 15.90 3.72
N ASP A 73 9.54 16.07 4.60
CA ASP A 73 9.70 15.99 6.06
C ASP A 73 9.40 14.58 6.62
N ALA A 74 8.96 13.65 5.78
CA ALA A 74 8.68 12.29 6.22
C ALA A 74 9.98 11.52 6.46
N PRO A 75 10.08 10.77 7.57
CA PRO A 75 11.22 9.89 7.81
C PRO A 75 11.24 8.75 6.78
N ALA A 76 12.42 8.17 6.58
CA ALA A 76 12.57 6.99 5.76
C ALA A 76 11.65 5.85 6.24
N VAL A 77 11.07 5.14 5.30
CA VAL A 77 10.19 3.99 5.52
C VAL A 77 10.80 2.78 4.80
N PRO A 78 11.06 1.66 5.49
CA PRO A 78 11.65 0.50 4.85
C PRO A 78 10.73 -0.06 3.76
N PRO A 79 11.28 -0.49 2.61
CA PRO A 79 10.51 -1.20 1.59
C PRO A 79 9.79 -2.40 2.21
N THR A 80 8.48 -2.43 2.04
CA THR A 80 7.61 -3.44 2.61
C THR A 80 6.59 -3.88 1.58
N ILE A 81 6.40 -5.19 1.50
CA ILE A 81 5.35 -5.82 0.73
C ILE A 81 4.39 -6.45 1.73
N LEU A 82 3.09 -6.21 1.55
CA LEU A 82 2.07 -6.68 2.47
C LEU A 82 0.90 -7.27 1.69
N LEU A 83 0.71 -8.59 1.83
CA LEU A 83 -0.41 -9.32 1.27
C LEU A 83 -1.50 -9.48 2.33
N ASN A 84 -2.75 -9.39 1.91
CA ASN A 84 -3.94 -9.56 2.76
C ASN A 84 -3.85 -8.73 4.06
N PRO A 85 -3.56 -7.42 3.97
CA PRO A 85 -3.22 -6.64 5.13
C PRO A 85 -4.43 -6.42 6.03
N ARG A 86 -4.18 -6.53 7.33
CA ARG A 86 -5.12 -6.14 8.39
C ARG A 86 -4.51 -5.03 9.22
N VAL A 87 -5.25 -3.92 9.36
CA VAL A 87 -4.83 -2.77 10.15
C VAL A 87 -5.68 -2.66 11.39
N THR A 88 -5.06 -2.38 12.53
CA THR A 88 -5.74 -2.21 13.81
C THR A 88 -5.19 -0.97 14.52
N PRO A 89 -6.02 0.03 14.82
CA PRO A 89 -5.64 1.13 15.70
C PRO A 89 -5.13 0.63 17.05
N LEU A 90 -4.08 1.25 17.58
CA LEU A 90 -3.55 0.91 18.91
C LEU A 90 -4.19 1.76 20.02
N ASP A 91 -4.77 2.89 19.65
CA ASP A 91 -5.49 3.83 20.50
C ASP A 91 -6.44 4.69 19.65
N ASP A 92 -7.19 5.56 20.30
CA ASP A 92 -8.11 6.52 19.67
C ASP A 92 -7.43 7.87 19.36
N GLU A 93 -6.10 7.98 19.50
CA GLU A 93 -5.40 9.22 19.22
C GLU A 93 -5.35 9.44 17.71
N MET A 94 -5.88 10.57 17.26
CA MET A 94 -5.93 10.97 15.86
C MET A 94 -4.90 12.06 15.57
N GLU A 95 -4.30 12.00 14.38
CA GLU A 95 -3.33 12.96 13.89
C GLU A 95 -3.75 13.41 12.48
N GLU A 96 -3.82 14.72 12.26
CA GLU A 96 -4.12 15.28 10.96
C GLU A 96 -2.84 15.45 10.15
N GLY A 97 -2.85 14.97 8.90
CA GLY A 97 -1.73 15.08 7.98
C GLY A 97 -2.19 15.46 6.57
N TRP A 98 -1.33 16.13 5.82
CA TRP A 98 -1.58 16.46 4.42
C TRP A 98 -1.23 15.27 3.53
N GLU A 99 -2.25 14.55 3.05
CA GLU A 99 -2.09 13.41 2.16
C GLU A 99 -2.31 13.82 0.70
N GLY A 100 -1.61 13.13 -0.20
CA GLY A 100 -1.88 13.13 -1.64
C GLY A 100 -1.88 11.70 -2.17
N CYS A 101 -2.58 11.46 -3.29
CA CYS A 101 -2.74 10.11 -3.85
C CYS A 101 -2.26 10.07 -5.31
N LEU A 102 -1.63 8.96 -5.73
CA LEU A 102 -1.21 8.78 -7.12
C LEU A 102 -2.39 8.68 -8.11
N SER A 103 -3.55 8.29 -7.59
CA SER A 103 -4.83 8.27 -8.31
C SER A 103 -5.57 9.62 -8.28
N VAL A 104 -5.10 10.61 -7.52
CA VAL A 104 -5.67 11.97 -7.43
C VAL A 104 -4.56 13.00 -7.72
N PRO A 105 -4.11 13.12 -8.98
CA PRO A 105 -2.94 13.92 -9.32
C PRO A 105 -3.17 15.42 -9.07
N GLY A 106 -2.13 16.09 -8.58
CA GLY A 106 -2.13 17.55 -8.38
C GLY A 106 -2.89 18.05 -7.14
N LEU A 107 -3.55 17.18 -6.39
CA LEU A 107 -4.34 17.56 -5.22
C LEU A 107 -3.79 16.95 -3.93
N ARG A 108 -4.02 17.67 -2.82
CA ARG A 108 -3.79 17.23 -1.45
C ARG A 108 -4.95 17.64 -0.57
N GLY A 109 -5.16 16.89 0.51
CA GLY A 109 -6.15 17.21 1.53
C GLY A 109 -5.63 16.88 2.93
N ALA A 110 -6.14 17.59 3.93
CA ALA A 110 -5.94 17.22 5.32
C ALA A 110 -6.78 15.97 5.62
N VAL A 111 -6.14 14.93 6.13
CA VAL A 111 -6.76 13.65 6.47
C VAL A 111 -6.40 13.32 7.91
N SER A 112 -7.42 12.98 8.70
CA SER A 112 -7.26 12.53 10.08
C SER A 112 -7.10 11.01 10.10
N ARG A 113 -5.99 10.52 10.65
CA ARG A 113 -5.66 9.09 10.77
C ARG A 113 -5.33 8.76 12.22
N HIS A 114 -5.51 7.50 12.60
CA HIS A 114 -4.97 7.01 13.87
C HIS A 114 -3.46 7.23 13.90
N ARG A 115 -2.98 7.90 14.95
CA ARG A 115 -1.57 8.22 15.15
C ARG A 115 -0.72 6.97 15.24
N ARG A 116 -1.27 5.89 15.80
CA ARG A 116 -0.59 4.62 15.97
C ARG A 116 -1.47 3.47 15.51
N ILE A 117 -0.97 2.72 14.54
CA ILE A 117 -1.57 1.46 14.11
C ILE A 117 -0.62 0.30 14.34
N ARG A 118 -1.19 -0.89 14.39
CA ARG A 118 -0.52 -2.16 14.10
C ARG A 118 -1.03 -2.65 12.75
N TYR A 119 -0.11 -3.06 11.89
CA TYR A 119 -0.47 -3.82 10.69
C TYR A 119 -0.01 -5.26 10.80
N GLN A 120 -0.70 -6.13 10.08
CA GLN A 120 -0.39 -7.53 9.85
C GLN A 120 -0.60 -7.81 8.37
N GLY A 121 0.15 -8.72 7.80
CA GLY A 121 -0.06 -9.23 6.45
C GLY A 121 0.94 -10.35 6.17
N LEU A 122 0.79 -11.00 5.02
CA LEU A 122 1.59 -12.15 4.64
C LEU A 122 2.77 -11.73 3.76
N ASP A 123 3.87 -12.48 3.89
CA ASP A 123 5.03 -12.37 3.02
C ASP A 123 4.75 -13.07 1.67
N PRO A 124 5.20 -12.54 0.52
CA PRO A 124 4.90 -13.12 -0.78
C PRO A 124 5.47 -14.54 -0.98
N GLN A 125 6.49 -14.95 -0.23
CA GLN A 125 7.19 -16.21 -0.42
C GLN A 125 6.61 -17.37 0.40
N ASP A 126 5.85 -17.08 1.47
CA ASP A 126 5.30 -18.14 2.31
C ASP A 126 3.89 -17.83 2.84
N SER A 127 2.90 -18.44 2.20
CA SER A 127 1.49 -18.42 2.61
C SER A 127 1.23 -19.06 3.98
N ARG A 128 2.15 -19.89 4.47
CA ARG A 128 2.07 -20.58 5.76
C ARG A 128 2.86 -19.90 6.85
N SER A 129 3.62 -18.87 6.51
CA SER A 129 4.39 -18.14 7.51
C SER A 129 3.43 -17.46 8.50
N THR A 130 3.45 -17.92 9.75
CA THR A 130 2.86 -17.18 10.87
C THR A 130 3.62 -15.87 11.15
N ALA A 131 4.76 -15.68 10.48
CA ALA A 131 5.49 -14.43 10.39
C ALA A 131 4.68 -13.41 9.57
N ALA A 132 3.55 -12.98 10.14
CA ALA A 132 2.88 -11.80 9.64
C ALA A 132 3.87 -10.64 9.73
N SER A 133 4.07 -9.91 8.63
CA SER A 133 4.82 -8.65 8.64
C SER A 133 4.10 -7.73 9.61
N LYS A 134 4.69 -7.54 10.79
CA LYS A 134 4.14 -6.71 11.86
C LYS A 134 4.99 -5.47 11.97
N GLY A 135 4.33 -4.32 11.87
CA GLY A 135 4.97 -3.06 12.19
C GLY A 135 3.98 -2.10 12.81
N SER A 136 4.54 -0.99 13.25
CA SER A 136 3.79 0.19 13.65
C SER A 136 4.20 1.33 12.74
N MET A 137 3.21 2.05 12.25
CA MET A 137 3.39 3.22 11.39
C MET A 137 2.47 4.32 11.89
N ARG A 138 2.90 5.57 11.68
CA ARG A 138 2.07 6.75 11.86
C ARG A 138 1.36 7.08 10.55
N GLY A 139 0.06 7.34 10.59
CA GLY A 139 -0.67 7.91 9.45
C GLY A 139 -0.75 7.00 8.21
N TRP A 140 -1.00 5.71 8.38
CA TRP A 140 -1.20 4.80 7.24
C TRP A 140 -2.39 5.24 6.38
N CYS A 141 -2.14 5.45 5.08
CA CYS A 141 -3.20 5.73 4.12
C CYS A 141 -3.97 4.43 3.84
N SER A 142 -5.23 4.33 4.29
CA SER A 142 -6.08 3.19 3.98
C SER A 142 -6.35 3.12 2.48
N THR A 143 -5.69 2.21 1.79
CA THR A 143 -6.00 1.85 0.40
C THR A 143 -7.05 0.74 0.37
N SER A 144 -7.77 0.59 -0.74
CA SER A 144 -8.75 -0.51 -0.99
C SER A 144 -8.19 -1.93 -0.84
N ALA A 145 -6.87 -2.06 -0.69
CA ALA A 145 -6.19 -3.31 -0.35
C ALA A 145 -6.29 -3.70 1.14
N THR A 146 -6.79 -2.84 2.02
CA THR A 146 -6.81 -3.06 3.49
C THR A 146 -8.23 -3.33 3.98
N THR A 147 -8.39 -4.34 4.84
CA THR A 147 -9.64 -4.59 5.59
C THR A 147 -9.50 -4.17 7.05
#